data_AF-A0A968P8R3-F1
#
_entry.id   AF-A0A968P8R3-F1
#
_cell.length_a   1.000
_cell.length_b   1.000
_cell.length_c   1.000
_cell.angle_alpha   90.00
_cell.angle_beta   90.00
_cell.angle_gamma   90.00
#
_symmetry.space_group_name_H-M   'P 1'
#
loop_
_entity.id
_entity.type
_entity.pdbx_description
1 polymer ?
#
loop_
_entity_poly.entity_id
_entity_poly.type
_entity_poly.pdbx_seq_one_letter_code
_entity_poly.pdbx_strand_id
1 'polypeptide(L)'
;LPRGGCRLSDHALAAGLFAPASAQEIKLLFDRLRTGGVLSPDEGDQLRTALLLELGRLYCEKGWTMQLHIGAVRNVNSAMFAKLGPDTGYDAMGDRVYAEPLARLLDALSSAGNLPRTILYNLNPRDNEMLASLLASFEDGTMAGKMQLGSAWWFLDQKDGIERQLEAISLLGSLRRFVGMVADSRSFLSFARHEYFRRVLCNVLGGDIAAGLLPRDFELVGALVQDVCFGNAASYFGFDLPAR
;
A
#
# COMPACT_ATOMS: atom_id res chain seq x y z
N LEU A 1 10.68 -12.44 -18.41
CA LEU A 1 9.68 -11.43 -17.98
C LEU A 1 8.29 -11.90 -18.38
N PRO A 2 7.24 -11.63 -17.59
CA PRO A 2 5.86 -11.86 -18.04
C PRO A 2 5.63 -11.17 -19.38
N ARG A 3 4.73 -11.70 -20.23
CA ARG A 3 4.48 -11.18 -21.59
C ARG A 3 4.03 -9.70 -21.65
N GLY A 4 3.75 -9.05 -20.51
CA GLY A 4 3.41 -7.62 -20.40
C GLY A 4 4.29 -6.81 -19.44
N GLY A 5 5.46 -7.32 -19.00
CA GLY A 5 6.39 -6.55 -18.16
C GLY A 5 5.94 -6.27 -16.72
N CYS A 6 4.87 -6.92 -16.24
CA CYS A 6 4.34 -6.70 -14.89
C CYS A 6 5.38 -7.01 -13.78
N ARG A 7 5.42 -6.14 -12.76
CA ARG A 7 6.29 -6.26 -11.57
C ARG A 7 5.60 -5.93 -10.24
N LEU A 8 4.31 -5.62 -10.28
CA LEU A 8 3.55 -5.17 -9.13
C LEU A 8 2.20 -5.89 -9.10
N SER A 9 1.69 -6.15 -7.90
CA SER A 9 0.31 -6.55 -7.64
C SER A 9 -0.38 -5.50 -6.78
N ASP A 10 -1.71 -5.54 -6.80
CA ASP A 10 -2.53 -4.63 -6.01
C ASP A 10 -3.78 -5.36 -5.48
N HIS A 11 -4.13 -5.08 -4.23
CA HIS A 11 -5.23 -5.70 -3.51
C HIS A 11 -5.99 -4.65 -2.70
N ALA A 12 -7.25 -4.43 -3.07
CA ALA A 12 -8.19 -3.66 -2.24
C ALA A 12 -8.79 -4.56 -1.16
N LEU A 13 -8.56 -4.21 0.11
CA LEU A 13 -8.99 -4.98 1.27
C LEU A 13 -10.02 -4.18 2.08
N ALA A 14 -11.29 -4.61 1.98
CA ALA A 14 -12.42 -3.97 2.68
C ALA A 14 -12.73 -4.61 4.04
N ALA A 15 -12.47 -5.91 4.22
CA ALA A 15 -12.69 -6.67 5.45
C ALA A 15 -11.94 -8.03 5.40
N GLY A 16 -11.86 -8.71 6.56
CA GLY A 16 -11.45 -10.12 6.61
C GLY A 16 -9.99 -10.36 6.19
N LEU A 17 -9.04 -9.67 6.84
CA LEU A 17 -7.62 -9.72 6.44
C LEU A 17 -6.95 -11.07 6.73
N PHE A 18 -7.41 -11.79 7.76
CA PHE A 18 -6.79 -13.05 8.15
C PHE A 18 -7.76 -13.98 8.88
N ALA A 19 -8.04 -15.12 8.24
CA ALA A 19 -8.78 -16.24 8.80
C ALA A 19 -8.06 -17.54 8.36
N PRO A 20 -7.35 -18.23 9.27
CA PRO A 20 -6.62 -19.45 8.91
C PRO A 20 -7.58 -20.61 8.67
N ALA A 21 -7.21 -21.49 7.74
CA ALA A 21 -7.86 -22.76 7.48
C ALA A 21 -6.84 -23.76 6.92
N SER A 22 -7.10 -25.04 7.10
CA SER A 22 -6.28 -26.11 6.52
C SER A 22 -6.41 -26.17 4.99
N ALA A 23 -5.42 -26.73 4.31
CA ALA A 23 -5.45 -26.91 2.86
C ALA A 23 -6.68 -27.75 2.40
N GLN A 24 -7.13 -28.69 3.23
CA GLN A 24 -8.32 -29.51 2.95
C GLN A 24 -9.60 -28.66 3.02
N GLU A 25 -9.76 -27.84 4.05
CA GLU A 25 -10.87 -26.90 4.16
C GLU A 25 -10.90 -25.94 2.97
N ILE A 26 -9.76 -25.32 2.65
CA ILE A 26 -9.64 -24.40 1.51
C ILE A 26 -10.03 -25.08 0.19
N LYS A 27 -9.60 -26.32 -0.04
CA LYS A 27 -9.98 -27.08 -1.24
C LYS A 27 -11.50 -27.28 -1.31
N LEU A 28 -12.14 -27.66 -0.19
CA LEU A 28 -13.59 -27.84 -0.13
C LEU A 28 -14.35 -26.52 -0.38
N LEU A 29 -13.89 -25.41 0.22
CA LEU A 29 -14.47 -24.08 0.02
C LEU A 29 -14.35 -23.63 -1.44
N PHE A 30 -13.16 -23.81 -2.03
CA PHE A 30 -12.90 -23.48 -3.42
C PHE A 30 -13.76 -24.32 -4.38
N ASP A 31 -13.83 -25.64 -4.17
CA ASP A 31 -14.64 -26.54 -4.99
C ASP A 31 -16.12 -26.15 -4.91
N ARG A 32 -16.64 -25.85 -3.71
CA ARG A 32 -18.03 -25.42 -3.52
C ARG A 32 -18.32 -24.08 -4.21
N LEU A 33 -17.43 -23.09 -4.07
CA LEU A 33 -17.59 -21.79 -4.74
C LEU A 33 -17.57 -21.94 -6.26
N ARG A 34 -16.65 -22.76 -6.79
CA ARG A 34 -16.50 -23.01 -8.24
C ARG A 34 -17.74 -23.68 -8.84
N THR A 35 -18.48 -24.47 -8.06
CA THR A 35 -19.74 -25.09 -8.50
C THR A 35 -20.98 -24.21 -8.27
N GLY A 36 -20.80 -22.93 -7.92
CA GLY A 36 -21.89 -21.97 -7.70
C GLY A 36 -22.50 -22.02 -6.29
N GLY A 37 -21.86 -22.69 -5.34
CA GLY A 37 -22.27 -22.66 -3.94
C GLY A 37 -21.97 -21.32 -3.27
N VAL A 38 -22.74 -21.02 -2.22
CA VAL A 38 -22.56 -19.80 -1.41
C VAL A 38 -21.64 -20.10 -0.24
N LEU A 39 -20.71 -19.17 0.04
CA LEU A 39 -19.86 -19.20 1.23
C LEU A 39 -20.44 -18.26 2.30
N SER A 40 -20.32 -18.63 3.57
CA SER A 40 -20.52 -17.69 4.66
C SER A 40 -19.43 -16.59 4.63
N PRO A 41 -19.63 -15.47 5.35
CA PRO A 41 -18.59 -14.45 5.47
C PRO A 41 -17.24 -15.01 5.97
N ASP A 42 -17.26 -15.85 7.01
CA ASP A 42 -16.05 -16.44 7.59
C ASP A 42 -15.33 -17.37 6.61
N GLU A 43 -16.09 -18.19 5.89
CA GLU A 43 -15.55 -19.08 4.85
C GLU A 43 -14.97 -18.29 3.66
N GLY A 44 -15.62 -17.17 3.32
CA GLY A 44 -15.10 -16.22 2.33
C GLY A 44 -13.77 -15.60 2.76
N ASP A 45 -13.64 -15.26 4.04
CA ASP A 45 -12.41 -14.72 4.62
C ASP A 45 -11.29 -15.76 4.69
N GLN A 46 -11.62 -17.03 4.98
CA GLN A 46 -10.66 -18.15 4.93
C GLN A 46 -10.11 -18.32 3.52
N LEU A 47 -10.99 -18.36 2.52
CA LEU A 47 -10.58 -18.51 1.12
C LEU A 47 -9.76 -17.28 0.64
N ARG A 48 -10.14 -16.07 1.04
CA ARG A 48 -9.38 -14.84 0.74
C ARG A 48 -7.99 -14.87 1.37
N THR A 49 -7.89 -15.31 2.62
CA THR A 49 -6.60 -15.44 3.32
C THR A 49 -5.69 -16.43 2.59
N ALA A 50 -6.20 -17.62 2.27
CA ALA A 50 -5.42 -18.62 1.53
C ALA A 50 -4.96 -18.11 0.16
N LEU A 51 -5.83 -17.38 -0.55
CA LEU A 51 -5.48 -16.77 -1.83
C LEU A 51 -4.37 -15.71 -1.68
N LEU A 52 -4.47 -14.81 -0.69
CA LEU A 52 -3.46 -13.79 -0.45
C LEU A 52 -2.11 -14.40 -0.04
N LEU A 53 -2.11 -15.48 0.74
CA LEU A 53 -0.88 -16.18 1.11
C LEU A 53 -0.20 -16.83 -0.10
N GLU A 54 -0.97 -17.52 -0.95
CA GLU A 54 -0.42 -18.14 -2.16
C GLU A 54 0.06 -17.08 -3.18
N LEU A 55 -0.69 -15.98 -3.33
CA LEU A 55 -0.29 -14.86 -4.16
C LEU A 55 0.98 -14.18 -3.62
N GLY A 56 1.07 -13.94 -2.31
CA GLY A 56 2.25 -13.39 -1.65
C GLY A 56 3.50 -14.24 -1.92
N ARG A 57 3.38 -15.57 -1.80
CA ARG A 57 4.43 -16.52 -2.17
C ARG A 57 4.85 -16.37 -3.64
N LEU A 58 3.89 -16.31 -4.56
CA LEU A 58 4.16 -16.12 -5.99
C LEU A 58 4.80 -14.76 -6.30
N TYR A 59 4.41 -13.70 -5.58
CA TYR A 59 5.03 -12.38 -5.72
C TYR A 59 6.46 -12.40 -5.23
N CYS A 60 6.74 -13.05 -4.10
CA CYS A 60 8.09 -13.21 -3.57
C CYS A 60 8.98 -13.97 -4.57
N GLU A 61 8.50 -15.12 -5.07
CA GLU A 61 9.20 -15.94 -6.08
C GLU A 61 9.54 -15.16 -7.36
N LYS A 62 8.64 -14.25 -7.78
CA LYS A 62 8.82 -13.43 -8.98
C LYS A 62 9.59 -12.13 -8.72
N GLY A 63 9.92 -11.84 -7.46
CA GLY A 63 10.43 -10.54 -7.05
C GLY A 63 9.49 -9.41 -7.48
N TRP A 64 8.19 -9.54 -7.24
CA TRP A 64 7.18 -8.50 -7.44
C TRP A 64 6.94 -7.73 -6.14
N THR A 65 6.41 -6.53 -6.28
CA THR A 65 5.89 -5.75 -5.15
C THR A 65 4.41 -6.04 -4.94
N MET A 66 4.01 -6.29 -3.69
CA MET A 66 2.63 -6.42 -3.25
C MET A 66 2.10 -5.11 -2.67
N GLN A 67 1.01 -4.58 -3.20
CA GLN A 67 0.36 -3.38 -2.67
C GLN A 67 -0.97 -3.76 -2.02
N LEU A 68 -1.22 -3.29 -0.80
CA LEU A 68 -2.47 -3.51 -0.08
C LEU A 68 -3.14 -2.16 0.22
N HIS A 69 -4.28 -1.91 -0.41
CA HIS A 69 -5.12 -0.73 -0.21
C HIS A 69 -6.28 -1.04 0.75
N ILE A 70 -6.26 -0.47 1.95
CA ILE A 70 -7.08 -0.92 3.08
C ILE A 70 -8.03 0.19 3.55
N GLY A 71 -9.29 -0.18 3.79
CA GLY A 71 -10.22 0.65 4.56
C GLY A 71 -11.28 1.41 3.76
N ALA A 72 -11.52 1.05 2.50
CA ALA A 72 -12.66 1.59 1.73
C ALA A 72 -13.99 0.94 2.15
N VAL A 73 -15.02 1.75 2.37
CA VAL A 73 -16.42 1.31 2.40
C VAL A 73 -17.04 1.68 1.07
N ARG A 74 -17.40 0.67 0.27
CA ARG A 74 -17.85 0.87 -1.11
C ARG A 74 -19.36 0.85 -1.22
N ASN A 75 -19.90 1.55 -2.22
CA ASN A 75 -21.31 1.52 -2.61
C ASN A 75 -22.25 1.89 -1.45
N VAL A 76 -21.88 2.90 -0.67
CA VAL A 76 -22.59 3.31 0.57
C VAL A 76 -24.04 3.74 0.27
N ASN A 77 -24.25 4.37 -0.89
CA ASN A 77 -25.58 4.79 -1.33
C ASN A 77 -26.21 3.72 -2.25
N SER A 78 -27.04 2.84 -1.67
CA SER A 78 -27.67 1.73 -2.40
C SER A 78 -28.60 2.19 -3.54
N ALA A 79 -29.31 3.31 -3.36
CA ALA A 79 -30.18 3.86 -4.39
C ALA A 79 -29.37 4.32 -5.62
N MET A 80 -28.23 4.99 -5.39
CA MET A 80 -27.35 5.43 -6.47
C MET A 80 -26.57 4.26 -7.08
N PHE A 81 -26.17 3.28 -6.28
CA PHE A 81 -25.55 2.05 -6.78
C PHE A 81 -26.47 1.30 -7.74
N ALA A 82 -27.77 1.17 -7.41
CA ALA A 82 -28.74 0.54 -8.30
C ALA A 82 -28.90 1.29 -9.63
N LYS A 83 -28.68 2.61 -9.63
CA LYS A 83 -28.83 3.46 -10.82
C LYS A 83 -27.56 3.56 -11.68
N LEU A 84 -26.39 3.67 -11.04
CA LEU A 84 -25.13 4.03 -11.70
C LEU A 84 -24.07 2.92 -11.65
N GLY A 85 -24.23 1.93 -10.77
CA GLY A 85 -23.23 0.91 -10.50
C GLY A 85 -22.08 1.40 -9.58
N PRO A 86 -20.97 0.65 -9.53
CA PRO A 86 -19.81 0.98 -8.71
C PRO A 86 -18.97 2.15 -9.26
N ASP A 87 -18.05 2.66 -8.43
CA ASP A 87 -17.03 3.66 -8.82
C ASP A 87 -17.59 5.00 -9.35
N THR A 88 -18.77 5.41 -8.86
CA THR A 88 -19.43 6.66 -9.25
C THR A 88 -19.50 7.70 -8.12
N GLY A 89 -18.54 7.66 -7.20
CA GLY A 89 -18.40 8.68 -6.14
C GLY A 89 -19.23 8.45 -4.87
N TYR A 90 -19.75 7.23 -4.67
CA TYR A 90 -20.52 6.85 -3.47
C TYR A 90 -19.78 5.87 -2.54
N ASP A 91 -18.45 6.02 -2.50
CA ASP A 91 -17.55 5.29 -1.60
C ASP A 91 -17.07 6.24 -0.49
N ALA A 92 -16.66 5.68 0.66
CA ALA A 92 -16.27 6.45 1.84
C ALA A 92 -15.10 5.82 2.60
N MET A 93 -14.53 6.59 3.53
CA MET A 93 -13.55 6.12 4.51
C MET A 93 -14.22 5.17 5.51
N GLY A 94 -13.65 3.98 5.67
CA GLY A 94 -14.01 3.03 6.72
C GLY A 94 -13.16 3.20 7.99
N ASP A 95 -13.58 2.54 9.06
CA ASP A 95 -13.00 2.64 10.39
C ASP A 95 -12.88 1.27 11.09
N ARG A 96 -12.84 0.18 10.32
CA ARG A 96 -12.60 -1.16 10.86
C ARG A 96 -11.20 -1.23 11.46
N VAL A 97 -11.06 -1.90 12.59
CA VAL A 97 -9.75 -2.17 13.21
C VAL A 97 -9.16 -3.43 12.57
N TYR A 98 -7.93 -3.33 12.07
CA TYR A 98 -7.33 -4.41 11.28
C TYR A 98 -5.83 -4.65 11.56
N ALA A 99 -5.26 -4.02 12.58
CA ALA A 99 -3.83 -4.15 12.93
C ALA A 99 -3.42 -5.61 13.17
N GLU A 100 -4.12 -6.31 14.07
CA GLU A 100 -3.81 -7.70 14.41
C GLU A 100 -3.94 -8.67 13.22
N PRO A 101 -5.06 -8.70 12.47
CA PRO A 101 -5.16 -9.63 11.35
C PRO A 101 -4.19 -9.27 10.22
N LEU A 102 -3.87 -7.99 10.00
CA LEU A 102 -2.81 -7.59 9.06
C LEU A 102 -1.44 -8.11 9.51
N ALA A 103 -1.10 -7.96 10.79
CA ALA A 103 0.14 -8.48 11.35
C ALA A 103 0.25 -10.00 11.15
N ARG A 104 -0.84 -10.75 11.39
CA ARG A 104 -0.86 -12.21 11.17
C ARG A 104 -0.70 -12.60 9.69
N LEU A 105 -1.29 -11.83 8.76
CA LEU A 105 -1.11 -12.07 7.33
C LEU A 105 0.35 -11.88 6.91
N LEU A 106 0.97 -10.78 7.35
CA LEU A 106 2.38 -10.48 7.07
C LEU A 106 3.31 -11.49 7.73
N ASP A 107 3.02 -11.90 8.97
CA ASP A 107 3.78 -12.93 9.70
C ASP A 107 3.69 -14.31 9.05
N ALA A 108 2.51 -14.73 8.59
CA ALA A 108 2.35 -15.99 7.87
C ALA A 108 3.17 -16.03 6.57
N LEU A 109 3.30 -14.90 5.87
CA LEU A 109 4.20 -14.79 4.71
C LEU A 109 5.67 -14.76 5.15
N SER A 110 6.00 -13.96 6.17
CA SER A 110 7.37 -13.75 6.64
C SER A 110 8.00 -15.03 7.21
N SER A 111 7.30 -15.70 8.12
CA SER A 111 7.74 -16.97 8.74
C SER A 111 7.93 -18.10 7.73
N ALA A 112 7.21 -18.07 6.60
CA ALA A 112 7.39 -19.00 5.49
C ALA A 112 8.50 -18.60 4.51
N GLY A 113 9.20 -17.47 4.74
CA GLY A 113 10.23 -16.94 3.84
C GLY A 113 9.67 -16.33 2.55
N ASN A 114 8.39 -15.99 2.55
CA ASN A 114 7.58 -15.67 1.36
C ASN A 114 7.02 -14.24 1.36
N LEU A 115 7.47 -13.37 2.26
CA LEU A 115 7.02 -11.97 2.29
C LEU A 115 7.69 -11.18 1.14
N PRO A 116 6.95 -10.72 0.12
CA PRO A 116 7.50 -9.89 -0.94
C PRO A 116 7.81 -8.47 -0.45
N ARG A 117 8.41 -7.65 -1.34
CA ARG A 117 8.34 -6.20 -1.21
C ARG A 117 6.89 -5.78 -1.02
N THR A 118 6.58 -4.99 0.00
CA THR A 118 5.19 -4.70 0.35
C THR A 118 4.97 -3.21 0.57
N ILE A 119 3.90 -2.66 0.00
CA ILE A 119 3.44 -1.30 0.25
C ILE A 119 2.04 -1.37 0.86
N LEU A 120 1.85 -0.71 2.00
CA LEU A 120 0.56 -0.61 2.66
C LEU A 120 -0.02 0.80 2.50
N TYR A 121 -1.29 0.88 2.14
CA TYR A 121 -2.04 2.13 2.03
C TYR A 121 -3.29 2.05 2.92
N ASN A 122 -3.50 3.06 3.76
CA ASN A 122 -4.72 3.23 4.55
C ASN A 122 -5.58 4.35 3.96
N LEU A 123 -6.89 4.17 4.02
CA LEU A 123 -7.85 5.22 3.66
C LEU A 123 -8.26 6.10 4.86
N ASN A 124 -8.05 5.61 6.09
CA ASN A 124 -8.34 6.34 7.32
C ASN A 124 -7.04 6.86 7.96
N PRO A 125 -6.86 8.18 8.12
CA PRO A 125 -5.57 8.74 8.52
C PRO A 125 -5.20 8.44 9.98
N ARG A 126 -6.12 7.88 10.79
CA ARG A 126 -5.80 7.38 12.13
C ARG A 126 -4.83 6.19 12.11
N ASP A 127 -4.72 5.52 10.96
CA ASP A 127 -3.96 4.28 10.81
C ASP A 127 -2.52 4.54 10.34
N ASN A 128 -2.11 5.79 10.08
CA ASN A 128 -0.78 6.14 9.57
C ASN A 128 0.34 5.59 10.46
N GLU A 129 0.32 5.94 11.75
CA GLU A 129 1.34 5.53 12.73
C GLU A 129 1.28 4.03 13.02
N MET A 130 0.06 3.48 13.04
CA MET A 130 -0.16 2.05 13.22
C MET A 130 0.49 1.26 12.07
N LEU A 131 0.26 1.66 10.82
CA LEU A 131 0.88 0.99 9.68
C LEU A 131 2.40 1.21 9.64
N ALA A 132 2.87 2.43 9.90
CA ALA A 132 4.30 2.74 9.92
C ALA A 132 5.07 1.87 10.94
N SER A 133 4.54 1.75 12.16
CA SER A 133 5.14 0.91 13.21
C SER A 133 5.04 -0.60 12.90
N LEU A 134 3.92 -1.05 12.30
CA LEU A 134 3.77 -2.44 11.88
C LEU A 134 4.78 -2.83 10.80
N LEU A 135 4.96 -1.98 9.77
CA LEU A 135 5.91 -2.22 8.67
C LEU A 135 7.34 -2.43 9.19
N ALA A 136 7.76 -1.65 10.19
CA ALA A 136 9.09 -1.77 10.79
C ALA A 136 9.34 -3.15 11.42
N SER A 137 8.30 -3.87 11.83
CA SER A 137 8.41 -5.23 12.39
C SER A 137 8.75 -6.30 11.34
N PHE A 138 8.63 -5.97 10.05
CA PHE A 138 8.81 -6.90 8.93
C PHE A 138 9.92 -6.48 7.96
N GLU A 139 10.70 -5.46 8.29
CA GLU A 139 11.97 -5.20 7.62
C GLU A 139 12.95 -6.34 7.90
N ASP A 140 13.55 -6.92 6.86
CA ASP A 140 14.39 -8.13 6.96
C ASP A 140 15.86 -7.90 6.56
N GLY A 141 16.22 -6.66 6.23
CA GLY A 141 17.58 -6.27 5.84
C GLY A 141 18.01 -6.74 4.45
N THR A 142 17.14 -7.42 3.68
CA THR A 142 17.46 -7.86 2.31
C THR A 142 17.55 -6.70 1.32
N MET A 143 16.83 -5.61 1.61
CA MET A 143 16.92 -4.34 0.89
C MET A 143 16.51 -3.18 1.80
N ALA A 144 16.99 -1.98 1.48
CA ALA A 144 16.62 -0.78 2.23
C ALA A 144 15.16 -0.40 1.95
N GLY A 145 14.32 -0.37 2.99
CA GLY A 145 12.91 -0.02 2.91
C GLY A 145 12.11 -1.07 2.13
N LYS A 146 12.28 -2.36 2.46
CA LYS A 146 11.50 -3.44 1.82
C LYS A 146 10.00 -3.22 2.05
N MET A 147 9.65 -2.75 3.23
CA MET A 147 8.30 -2.48 3.69
C MET A 147 8.04 -0.97 3.60
N GLN A 148 6.99 -0.57 2.89
CA GLN A 148 6.71 0.83 2.60
C GLN A 148 5.33 1.24 3.11
N LEU A 149 5.27 2.41 3.76
CA LEU A 149 4.01 3.12 3.92
C LEU A 149 3.79 3.89 2.62
N GLY A 150 2.72 3.57 1.92
CA GLY A 150 2.36 4.20 0.65
C GLY A 150 2.03 5.68 0.81
N SER A 151 2.05 6.42 -0.31
CA SER A 151 1.62 7.82 -0.33
C SER A 151 0.16 7.96 0.14
N ALA A 152 -0.18 9.15 0.64
CA ALA A 152 -1.53 9.44 1.12
C ALA A 152 -2.58 9.11 0.04
N TRP A 153 -3.50 8.20 0.35
CA TRP A 153 -4.33 7.56 -0.67
C TRP A 153 -5.73 8.20 -0.78
N TRP A 154 -6.17 8.41 -2.01
CA TRP A 154 -7.54 8.82 -2.39
C TRP A 154 -8.02 10.08 -1.66
N PHE A 155 -8.86 9.97 -0.63
CA PHE A 155 -9.34 11.14 0.13
C PHE A 155 -8.21 11.88 0.85
N LEU A 156 -7.11 11.17 1.11
CA LEU A 156 -5.92 11.70 1.77
C LEU A 156 -4.90 12.28 0.79
N ASP A 157 -5.06 12.12 -0.53
CA ASP A 157 -4.20 12.73 -1.56
C ASP A 157 -4.53 14.23 -1.73
N GLN A 158 -4.25 14.97 -0.66
CA GLN A 158 -4.40 16.40 -0.49
C GLN A 158 -3.39 16.87 0.58
N LYS A 159 -3.21 18.19 0.78
CA LYS A 159 -2.09 18.74 1.55
C LYS A 159 -1.98 18.16 2.97
N ASP A 160 -3.07 18.21 3.75
CA ASP A 160 -3.10 17.73 5.13
C ASP A 160 -2.83 16.22 5.22
N GLY A 161 -3.44 15.43 4.33
CA GLY A 161 -3.23 13.98 4.30
C GLY A 161 -1.79 13.60 3.93
N ILE A 162 -1.20 14.29 2.94
CA ILE A 162 0.21 14.12 2.56
C ILE A 162 1.13 14.51 3.73
N GLU A 163 0.91 15.66 4.36
CA GLU A 163 1.75 16.11 5.49
C GLU A 163 1.70 15.13 6.67
N ARG A 164 0.52 14.65 7.05
CA ARG A 164 0.35 13.65 8.12
C ARG A 164 0.97 12.30 7.77
N GLN A 165 0.94 11.91 6.51
CA GLN A 165 1.56 10.67 6.05
C GLN A 165 3.10 10.79 6.04
N LEU A 166 3.64 11.92 5.57
CA LEU A 166 5.07 12.20 5.59
C LEU A 166 5.61 12.29 7.03
N GLU A 167 4.86 12.87 7.96
CA GLU A 167 5.19 12.92 9.38
C GLU A 167 5.30 11.50 9.97
N ALA A 168 4.31 10.65 9.74
CA ALA A 168 4.34 9.26 10.23
C ALA A 168 5.53 8.47 9.66
N ILE A 169 5.86 8.64 8.38
CA ILE A 169 7.08 8.06 7.79
C ILE A 169 8.34 8.60 8.45
N SER A 170 8.39 9.90 8.71
CA SER A 170 9.59 10.55 9.27
C SER A 170 9.85 10.15 10.71
N LEU A 171 8.79 9.97 11.50
CA LEU A 171 8.86 9.59 12.92
C LEU A 171 9.13 8.08 13.13
N LEU A 172 8.50 7.22 12.33
CA LEU A 172 8.45 5.78 12.60
C LEU A 172 9.13 4.92 11.51
N GLY A 173 9.55 5.54 10.41
CA GLY A 173 10.18 4.87 9.28
C GLY A 173 11.41 5.62 8.76
N SER A 174 11.58 5.64 7.44
CA SER A 174 12.67 6.37 6.79
C SER A 174 12.19 7.13 5.57
N LEU A 175 12.00 8.44 5.71
CA LEU A 175 11.60 9.31 4.60
C LEU A 175 12.58 9.25 3.43
N ARG A 176 13.88 9.05 3.71
CA ARG A 176 14.93 8.92 2.68
C ARG A 176 14.69 7.75 1.72
N ARG A 177 14.00 6.71 2.16
CA ARG A 177 13.69 5.49 1.40
C ARG A 177 12.26 5.43 0.89
N PHE A 178 11.45 6.46 1.14
CA PHE A 178 10.07 6.50 0.69
C PHE A 178 10.00 6.45 -0.84
N VAL A 179 9.22 5.50 -1.36
CA VAL A 179 9.04 5.28 -2.82
C VAL A 179 8.32 6.43 -3.53
N GLY A 180 7.64 7.31 -2.79
CA GLY A 180 7.10 8.55 -3.35
C GLY A 180 5.66 8.45 -3.85
N MET A 181 5.33 9.36 -4.76
CA MET A 181 3.95 9.63 -5.20
C MET A 181 3.49 8.73 -6.33
N VAL A 182 2.20 8.37 -6.31
CA VAL A 182 1.46 7.76 -7.42
C VAL A 182 0.14 8.50 -7.59
N ALA A 183 -0.29 8.73 -8.83
CA ALA A 183 -1.48 9.54 -9.09
C ALA A 183 -2.82 8.83 -8.78
N ASP A 184 -2.83 7.49 -8.76
CA ASP A 184 -4.01 6.63 -8.58
C ASP A 184 -5.26 7.16 -9.32
N SER A 185 -5.10 7.46 -10.61
CA SER A 185 -6.10 8.19 -11.38
C SER A 185 -6.32 7.59 -12.75
N ARG A 186 -7.57 7.67 -13.20
CA ARG A 186 -8.00 7.40 -14.58
C ARG A 186 -7.88 8.61 -15.52
N SER A 187 -7.46 9.78 -15.01
CA SER A 187 -7.33 11.01 -15.81
C SER A 187 -5.89 11.22 -16.26
N PHE A 188 -5.69 11.49 -17.55
CA PHE A 188 -4.37 11.86 -18.09
C PHE A 188 -3.84 13.20 -17.55
N LEU A 189 -4.72 14.07 -17.04
CA LEU A 189 -4.33 15.35 -16.44
C LEU A 189 -3.84 15.20 -14.99
N SER A 190 -3.84 13.99 -14.44
CA SER A 190 -3.50 13.73 -13.04
C SER A 190 -2.01 13.90 -12.72
N PHE A 191 -1.13 14.07 -13.71
CA PHE A 191 0.30 14.33 -13.45
C PHE A 191 0.56 15.62 -12.65
N ALA A 192 -0.39 16.57 -12.65
CA ALA A 192 -0.35 17.72 -11.76
C ALA A 192 -0.31 17.33 -10.26
N ARG A 193 -0.81 16.14 -9.89
CA ARG A 193 -0.71 15.60 -8.52
C ARG A 193 0.74 15.35 -8.10
N HIS A 194 1.63 14.97 -9.04
CA HIS A 194 3.05 14.86 -8.74
C HIS A 194 3.68 16.22 -8.44
N GLU A 195 3.32 17.27 -9.18
CA GLU A 195 3.77 18.63 -8.84
C GLU A 195 3.28 19.04 -7.45
N TYR A 196 2.00 18.80 -7.16
CA TYR A 196 1.39 19.11 -5.88
C TYR A 196 2.12 18.41 -4.72
N PHE A 197 2.32 17.09 -4.81
CA PHE A 197 3.10 16.32 -3.85
C PHE A 197 4.52 16.88 -3.67
N ARG A 198 5.24 17.16 -4.76
CA ARG A 198 6.62 17.69 -4.72
C ARG A 198 6.71 19.01 -3.97
N ARG A 199 5.74 19.90 -4.17
CA ARG A 199 5.65 21.19 -3.46
C ARG A 199 5.40 20.98 -1.97
N VAL A 200 4.48 20.08 -1.61
CA VAL A 200 4.21 19.75 -0.19
C VAL A 200 5.46 19.16 0.47
N LEU A 201 6.11 18.17 -0.16
CA LEU A 201 7.35 17.57 0.34
C LEU A 201 8.46 18.63 0.54
N CYS A 202 8.70 19.48 -0.45
CA CYS A 202 9.72 20.53 -0.33
C CYS A 202 9.36 21.57 0.75
N ASN A 203 8.07 21.85 0.96
CA ASN A 203 7.63 22.75 2.00
C ASN A 203 7.82 22.16 3.40
N VAL A 204 7.52 20.86 3.59
CA VAL A 204 7.78 20.14 4.84
C VAL A 204 9.27 20.17 5.17
N LEU A 205 10.12 19.71 4.24
CA LEU A 205 11.58 19.69 4.45
C LEU A 205 12.17 21.10 4.64
N GLY A 206 11.66 22.09 3.91
CA GLY A 206 12.07 23.48 4.07
C GLY A 206 11.68 24.06 5.43
N GLY A 207 10.51 23.69 5.94
CA GLY A 207 10.06 24.01 7.29
C GLY A 207 10.96 23.40 8.36
N ASP A 208 11.32 22.13 8.22
CA ASP A 208 12.22 21.43 9.15
C ASP A 208 13.62 22.04 9.17
N ILE A 209 14.16 22.44 8.00
CA ILE A 209 15.43 23.16 7.93
C ILE A 209 15.32 24.52 8.63
N ALA A 210 14.24 25.27 8.39
CA ALA A 210 14.04 26.58 9.01
C ALA A 210 13.88 26.49 10.54
N ALA A 211 13.28 25.40 11.03
CA ALA A 211 13.14 25.11 12.45
C ALA A 211 14.41 24.53 13.10
N GLY A 212 15.44 24.21 12.31
CA GLY A 212 16.67 23.58 12.80
C GLY A 212 16.53 22.09 13.15
N LEU A 213 15.47 21.43 12.67
CA LEU A 213 15.25 19.99 12.81
C LEU A 213 16.06 19.19 11.78
N LEU A 214 16.30 19.78 10.60
CA LEU A 214 17.20 19.24 9.58
C LEU A 214 18.38 20.20 9.34
N PRO A 215 19.56 19.66 8.94
CA PRO A 215 20.70 20.50 8.60
C PRO A 215 20.37 21.34 7.36
N ARG A 216 20.92 22.56 7.31
CA ARG A 216 20.88 23.43 6.13
C ARG A 216 21.91 22.97 5.07
N ASP A 217 21.83 21.70 4.70
CA ASP A 217 22.63 21.06 3.67
C ASP A 217 21.71 20.73 2.47
N PHE A 218 21.73 21.62 1.47
CA PHE A 218 20.88 21.49 0.30
C PHE A 218 21.30 20.36 -0.65
N GLU A 219 22.55 19.90 -0.59
CA GLU A 219 22.99 18.76 -1.37
C GLU A 219 22.41 17.48 -0.78
N LEU A 220 22.51 17.31 0.54
CA LEU A 220 21.94 16.16 1.25
C LEU A 220 20.41 16.10 1.11
N VAL A 221 19.72 17.22 1.40
CA VAL A 221 18.25 17.27 1.33
C VAL A 221 17.78 17.23 -0.12
N GLY A 222 18.51 17.86 -1.05
CA GLY A 222 18.21 17.79 -2.48
C GLY A 222 18.30 16.37 -3.04
N ALA A 223 19.29 15.58 -2.61
CA ALA A 223 19.39 14.17 -2.99
C ALA A 223 18.21 13.33 -2.45
N LEU A 224 17.78 13.59 -1.20
CA LEU A 224 16.55 12.97 -0.66
C LEU A 224 15.34 13.30 -1.54
N VAL A 225 15.14 14.59 -1.88
CA VAL A 225 14.01 15.03 -2.71
C VAL A 225 14.04 14.32 -4.06
N GLN A 226 15.19 14.26 -4.73
CA GLN A 226 15.31 13.59 -6.04
C GLN A 226 14.96 12.10 -5.97
N ASP A 227 15.38 11.42 -4.92
CA ASP A 227 15.11 10.01 -4.73
C ASP A 227 13.64 9.72 -4.39
N VAL A 228 13.03 10.51 -3.50
CA VAL A 228 11.58 10.41 -3.22
C VAL A 228 10.75 10.77 -4.45
N CYS A 229 11.24 11.67 -5.31
CA CYS A 229 10.53 12.07 -6.52
C CYS A 229 10.62 11.04 -7.66
N PHE A 230 11.62 10.15 -7.64
CA PHE A 230 11.86 9.21 -8.73
C PHE A 230 12.81 8.04 -8.39
N GLY A 231 14.00 8.33 -7.84
CA GLY A 231 15.09 7.35 -7.70
C GLY A 231 14.70 6.12 -6.88
N ASN A 232 14.00 6.31 -5.77
CA ASN A 232 13.52 5.23 -4.91
C ASN A 232 12.53 4.33 -5.64
N ALA A 233 11.50 4.89 -6.30
CA ALA A 233 10.54 4.11 -7.08
C ALA A 233 11.22 3.30 -8.19
N ALA A 234 12.10 3.93 -8.97
CA ALA A 234 12.82 3.28 -10.05
C ALA A 234 13.61 2.05 -9.57
N SER A 235 14.34 2.20 -8.45
CA SER A 235 15.11 1.11 -7.85
C SER A 235 14.22 0.06 -7.18
N TYR A 236 13.20 0.48 -6.43
CA TYR A 236 12.35 -0.40 -5.64
C TYR A 236 11.49 -1.33 -6.51
N PHE A 237 10.99 -0.82 -7.64
CA PHE A 237 10.18 -1.60 -8.57
C PHE A 237 11.01 -2.29 -9.67
N GLY A 238 12.29 -1.97 -9.81
CA GLY A 238 13.16 -2.53 -10.84
C GLY A 238 12.69 -2.15 -12.25
N PHE A 239 12.42 -0.86 -12.46
CA PHE A 239 12.01 -0.36 -13.77
C PHE A 239 13.21 -0.29 -14.73
N ASP A 240 13.03 -0.87 -15.92
CA ASP A 240 14.00 -0.83 -17.01
C ASP A 240 13.94 0.56 -17.67
N LEU A 241 14.73 1.50 -17.14
CA LEU A 241 14.80 2.87 -17.63
C LEU A 241 15.86 2.99 -18.74
N PRO A 242 15.61 3.79 -19.79
CA PRO A 242 16.65 4.11 -20.77
C PRO A 242 17.84 4.81 -20.09
N ALA A 243 19.05 4.56 -20.61
CA ALA A 243 20.24 5.26 -20.16
C ALA A 243 20.03 6.78 -20.33
N ARG A 244 20.40 7.54 -19.29
CA ARG A 244 20.37 9.00 -19.30
C ARG A 244 21.47 9.57 -20.18
#